data_AF-A0A7U9X620-F1
#
_entry.id   AF-A0A7U9X620-F1
#
_cell.length_a   1.000
_cell.length_b   1.000
_cell.length_c   1.000
_cell.angle_alpha   90.00
_cell.angle_beta   90.00
_cell.angle_gamma   90.00
#
_symmetry.space_group_name_H-M   'P 1'
#
loop_
_entity.id
_entity.type
_entity.pdbx_description
1 polymer ?
#
loop_
_entity_poly.entity_id
_entity_poly.type
_entity_poly.pdbx_seq_one_letter_code
_entity_poly.pdbx_strand_id
1 'polypeptide(L)'
;MELNQQVQSGRKNLVVTPGNYGQEFLKQNVPISLEEAVKCSNFIGETIDMAVELGVEHMLFVSHIGKFIKVAGGIFQTHSRNADARMEILTANAAAAGAQQPLLKELMQALTTEDGVELLEQSGYLEQTMEQVMKRTEYHLNRRSYGKTHCGAIVFSSEYGKRNHGSGELGRTGNAEEILRQILM
;
A
#
# COMPACT_ATOMS: atom_id res chain seq x y z
N MET A 1 14.39 0.60 16.77
CA MET A 1 13.85 0.62 15.38
C MET A 1 13.70 2.07 14.94
N GLU A 2 13.82 2.38 13.66
CA GLU A 2 13.71 3.76 13.12
C GLU A 2 12.41 4.46 13.57
N LEU A 3 11.31 3.70 13.69
CA LEU A 3 10.05 4.18 14.25
C LEU A 3 10.18 4.75 15.67
N ASN A 4 10.88 4.06 16.59
CA ASN A 4 11.11 4.56 17.95
C ASN A 4 11.88 5.88 17.95
N GLN A 5 12.87 6.03 17.05
CA GLN A 5 13.67 7.25 16.98
C GLN A 5 12.82 8.44 16.54
N GLN A 6 11.92 8.25 15.56
CA GLN A 6 10.98 9.28 15.10
C GLN A 6 9.95 9.64 16.17
N VAL A 7 9.43 8.66 16.91
CA VAL A 7 8.51 8.96 18.03
C VAL A 7 9.24 9.69 19.15
N GLN A 8 10.47 9.29 19.50
CA GLN A 8 11.28 9.95 20.52
C GLN A 8 11.66 11.39 20.17
N SER A 9 11.72 11.74 18.87
CA SER A 9 11.88 13.12 18.43
C SER A 9 10.58 13.94 18.47
N GLY A 10 9.50 13.36 19.00
CA GLY A 10 8.21 14.03 19.20
C GLY A 10 7.22 13.87 18.04
N ARG A 11 7.55 13.11 16.99
CA ARG A 11 6.65 12.93 15.85
C ARG A 11 5.55 11.92 16.16
N LYS A 12 4.32 12.30 15.83
CA LYS A 12 3.13 11.43 15.94
C LYS A 12 2.48 11.10 14.61
N ASN A 13 2.96 11.73 13.53
CA ASN A 13 2.44 11.59 12.18
C ASN A 13 3.58 11.07 11.32
N LEU A 14 3.43 9.86 10.77
CA LEU A 14 4.54 9.13 10.15
C LEU A 14 4.21 8.72 8.72
N VAL A 15 5.16 8.89 7.82
CA VAL A 15 5.18 8.16 6.54
C VAL A 15 5.98 6.88 6.73
N VAL A 16 5.46 5.78 6.21
CA VAL A 16 6.10 4.47 6.30
C VAL A 16 6.25 3.86 4.91
N THR A 17 7.44 3.38 4.60
CA THR A 17 7.75 2.74 3.31
C THR A 17 8.17 1.28 3.49
N PRO A 18 7.41 0.31 2.94
CA PRO A 18 7.83 -1.08 2.90
C PRO A 18 8.93 -1.31 1.84
N GLY A 19 10.18 -1.04 2.18
CA GLY A 19 11.34 -1.20 1.29
C GLY A 19 11.66 0.05 0.46
N ASN A 20 12.58 -0.08 -0.51
CA ASN A 20 13.22 1.09 -1.12
C ASN A 20 12.38 1.81 -2.20
N TYR A 21 11.47 1.11 -2.87
CA TYR A 21 10.65 1.70 -3.93
C TYR A 21 9.76 2.84 -3.43
N GLY A 22 9.24 2.74 -2.20
CA GLY A 22 8.37 3.77 -1.63
C GLY A 22 9.09 5.11 -1.46
N GLN A 23 10.39 5.09 -1.16
CA GLN A 23 11.18 6.30 -1.06
C GLN A 23 11.36 6.99 -2.42
N GLU A 24 11.56 6.22 -3.48
CA GLU A 24 11.70 6.81 -4.82
C GLU A 24 10.39 7.44 -5.29
N PHE A 25 9.25 6.78 -5.00
CA PHE A 25 7.93 7.36 -5.24
C PHE A 25 7.73 8.67 -4.46
N LEU A 26 8.10 8.71 -3.18
CA LEU A 26 7.98 9.91 -2.35
C LEU A 26 8.77 11.08 -2.92
N LYS A 27 10.05 10.89 -3.29
CA LYS A 27 10.90 11.97 -3.86
C LYS A 27 10.25 12.68 -5.04
N GLN A 28 9.54 11.92 -5.86
CA GLN A 28 9.03 12.40 -7.14
C GLN A 28 7.62 12.98 -7.04
N ASN A 29 6.84 12.58 -6.03
CA ASN A 29 5.40 12.82 -6.00
C ASN A 29 4.88 13.50 -4.74
N VAL A 30 5.64 13.53 -3.64
CA VAL A 30 5.18 14.04 -2.34
C VAL A 30 6.25 14.94 -1.73
N PRO A 31 5.90 16.15 -1.24
CA PRO A 31 6.86 17.09 -0.66
C PRO A 31 7.27 16.70 0.78
N ILE A 32 7.71 15.46 0.99
CA ILE A 32 8.15 14.92 2.28
C ILE A 32 9.62 14.56 2.21
N SER A 33 10.40 14.93 3.23
CA SER A 33 11.82 14.56 3.28
C SER A 33 11.96 13.06 3.55
N LEU A 34 12.88 12.41 2.84
CA LEU A 34 13.11 10.96 2.98
C LEU A 34 13.63 10.55 4.36
N GLU A 35 14.28 11.48 5.06
CA GLU A 35 14.74 11.29 6.44
C GLU A 35 13.55 11.16 7.42
N GLU A 36 12.34 11.47 6.96
CA GLU A 36 11.10 11.43 7.72
C GLU A 36 10.29 10.16 7.46
N ALA A 37 10.64 9.42 6.41
CA ALA A 37 9.98 8.18 6.05
C ALA A 37 10.60 6.98 6.79
N VAL A 38 9.82 6.36 7.67
CA VAL A 38 10.22 5.17 8.42
C VAL A 38 10.24 3.94 7.50
N LYS A 39 11.31 3.14 7.51
CA LYS A 39 11.36 1.87 6.77
C LYS A 39 10.83 0.71 7.60
N CYS A 40 9.87 -0.04 7.06
CA CYS A 40 9.31 -1.22 7.73
C CYS A 40 9.57 -2.56 7.02
N SER A 41 10.30 -2.55 5.90
CA SER A 41 10.63 -3.73 5.08
C SER A 41 9.43 -4.65 4.78
N ASN A 42 9.22 -5.73 5.54
CA ASN A 42 8.11 -6.67 5.38
C ASN A 42 7.20 -6.80 6.62
N PHE A 43 7.50 -6.07 7.70
CA PHE A 43 6.89 -6.20 9.02
C PHE A 43 5.80 -5.14 9.21
N ILE A 44 4.79 -5.12 8.34
CA ILE A 44 3.76 -4.06 8.34
C ILE A 44 2.93 -4.17 9.63
N GLY A 45 2.56 -5.38 10.03
CA GLY A 45 1.74 -5.62 11.22
C GLY A 45 2.44 -5.19 12.50
N GLU A 46 3.69 -5.61 12.66
CA GLU A 46 4.52 -5.27 13.82
C GLU A 46 4.80 -3.76 13.88
N THR A 47 4.92 -3.11 12.73
CA THR A 47 5.07 -1.64 12.66
C THR A 47 3.81 -0.92 13.13
N ILE A 48 2.63 -1.41 12.74
CA ILE A 48 1.34 -0.85 13.20
C ILE A 48 1.19 -1.07 14.71
N ASP A 49 1.49 -2.28 15.21
CA ASP A 49 1.37 -2.58 16.64
C ASP A 49 2.27 -1.66 17.47
N MET A 50 3.52 -1.49 17.04
CA MET A 50 4.48 -0.60 17.71
C MET A 50 4.03 0.86 17.64
N ALA A 51 3.47 1.31 16.53
CA ALA A 51 2.93 2.66 16.39
C ALA A 51 1.78 2.92 17.37
N VAL A 52 0.89 1.94 17.54
CA VAL A 52 -0.20 1.99 18.51
C VAL A 52 0.34 2.05 19.93
N GLU A 53 1.32 1.21 20.28
CA GLU A 53 1.95 1.21 21.61
C GLU A 53 2.62 2.55 21.94
N LEU A 54 3.18 3.21 20.93
CA LEU A 54 3.90 4.47 21.05
C LEU A 54 3.01 5.71 20.90
N GLY A 55 1.71 5.55 20.68
CA GLY A 55 0.78 6.68 20.57
C GLY A 55 0.94 7.50 19.29
N VAL A 56 1.34 6.87 18.18
CA VAL A 56 1.28 7.48 16.84
C VAL A 56 -0.17 7.73 16.48
N GLU A 57 -0.48 8.95 16.05
CA GLU A 57 -1.84 9.39 15.72
C GLU A 57 -2.16 9.05 14.27
N HIS A 58 -1.25 9.38 13.34
CA HIS A 58 -1.46 9.21 11.91
C HIS A 58 -0.30 8.45 11.26
N MET A 59 -0.61 7.49 10.39
CA MET A 59 0.38 6.69 9.67
C MET A 59 -0.03 6.50 8.20
N LEU A 60 0.80 6.99 7.28
CA LEU A 60 0.63 6.80 5.84
C LEU A 60 1.62 5.78 5.30
N PHE A 61 1.12 4.66 4.80
CA PHE A 61 1.95 3.72 4.05
C PHE A 61 2.09 4.17 2.59
N VAL A 62 3.32 4.21 2.08
CA VAL A 62 3.57 4.41 0.65
C VAL A 62 4.31 3.17 0.14
N SER A 63 3.62 2.36 -0.66
CA SER A 63 4.09 1.00 -0.96
C SER A 63 3.84 0.55 -2.39
N HIS A 64 4.80 -0.21 -2.90
CA HIS A 64 4.64 -0.91 -4.16
C HIS A 64 3.55 -1.99 -4.06
N ILE A 65 2.74 -2.12 -5.11
CA ILE A 65 1.62 -3.07 -5.16
C ILE A 65 2.04 -4.51 -4.83
N GLY A 66 3.23 -4.93 -5.26
CA GLY A 66 3.79 -6.26 -4.98
C GLY A 66 3.89 -6.64 -3.50
N LYS A 67 3.87 -5.67 -2.58
CA LYS A 67 3.75 -5.91 -1.14
C LYS A 67 2.35 -5.63 -0.63
N PHE A 68 1.82 -4.45 -0.96
CA PHE A 68 0.62 -3.96 -0.31
C PHE A 68 -0.67 -4.66 -0.75
N ILE A 69 -0.67 -5.34 -1.90
CA ILE A 69 -1.79 -6.21 -2.29
C ILE A 69 -2.07 -7.28 -1.22
N LYS A 70 -1.05 -7.74 -0.49
CA LYS A 70 -1.19 -8.74 0.58
C LYS A 70 -1.96 -8.19 1.78
N VAL A 71 -1.78 -6.89 2.09
CA VAL A 71 -2.50 -6.20 3.16
C VAL A 71 -4.00 -6.14 2.84
N ALA A 72 -4.38 -6.01 1.57
CA ALA A 72 -5.78 -6.08 1.13
C ALA A 72 -6.43 -7.46 1.41
N GLY A 73 -5.63 -8.53 1.53
CA GLY A 73 -6.06 -9.84 1.99
C GLY A 73 -5.88 -10.10 3.50
N GLY A 74 -5.44 -9.10 4.26
CA GLY A 74 -5.19 -9.22 5.71
C GLY A 74 -3.85 -9.85 6.07
N ILE A 75 -2.91 -9.92 5.12
CA ILE A 75 -1.58 -10.49 5.31
C ILE A 75 -0.59 -9.35 5.57
N PHE A 76 -0.16 -9.24 6.83
CA PHE A 76 0.67 -8.13 7.31
C PHE A 76 2.18 -8.42 7.30
N GLN A 77 2.57 -9.68 7.11
CA GLN A 77 3.95 -10.08 6.89
C GLN A 77 4.16 -10.29 5.39
N THR A 78 4.76 -9.32 4.70
CA THR A 78 4.70 -9.25 3.23
C THR A 78 5.77 -10.05 2.51
N HIS A 79 6.67 -10.73 3.23
CA HIS A 79 7.69 -11.57 2.60
C HIS A 79 7.03 -12.75 1.87
N SER A 80 7.39 -12.98 0.59
CA SER A 80 6.79 -14.03 -0.26
C SER A 80 6.90 -15.43 0.34
N ARG A 81 8.02 -15.73 1.01
CA ARG A 81 8.22 -16.99 1.76
C ARG A 81 7.16 -17.26 2.84
N ASN A 82 6.58 -16.21 3.44
CA ASN A 82 5.59 -16.36 4.50
C ASN A 82 4.18 -16.42 3.93
N ALA A 83 3.92 -15.62 2.90
CA ALA A 83 2.69 -15.64 2.13
C ALA A 83 2.93 -14.96 0.78
N ASP A 84 2.49 -15.58 -0.31
CA ASP A 84 2.45 -14.94 -1.63
C ASP A 84 1.07 -14.33 -1.87
N ALA A 85 0.07 -15.13 -2.23
CA ALA A 85 -1.34 -14.76 -2.40
C ALA A 85 -1.61 -13.51 -3.28
N ARG A 86 -0.60 -12.97 -3.99
CA ARG A 86 -0.70 -11.68 -4.68
C ARG A 86 -1.72 -11.74 -5.79
N MET A 87 -1.65 -12.78 -6.62
CA MET A 87 -2.53 -12.93 -7.78
C MET A 87 -3.92 -13.36 -7.38
N GLU A 88 -4.05 -14.18 -6.34
CA GLU A 88 -5.33 -14.60 -5.77
C GLU A 88 -6.11 -13.40 -5.23
N ILE A 89 -5.44 -12.53 -4.46
CA ILE A 89 -6.07 -11.32 -3.92
C ILE A 89 -6.39 -10.33 -5.04
N LEU A 90 -5.47 -10.09 -5.99
CA LEU A 90 -5.72 -9.18 -7.12
C LEU A 90 -6.89 -9.67 -7.97
N THR A 91 -6.91 -10.96 -8.32
CA THR A 91 -7.97 -11.59 -9.11
C THR A 91 -9.31 -11.55 -8.39
N ALA A 92 -9.35 -11.79 -7.07
CA ALA A 92 -10.59 -11.71 -6.30
C ALA A 92 -11.17 -10.28 -6.31
N ASN A 93 -10.32 -9.26 -6.21
CA ASN A 93 -10.76 -7.86 -6.30
C ASN A 93 -11.19 -7.48 -7.73
N ALA A 94 -10.52 -8.01 -8.77
CA ALA A 94 -10.94 -7.83 -10.16
C ALA A 94 -12.31 -8.46 -10.43
N ALA A 95 -12.55 -9.66 -9.90
CA ALA A 95 -13.85 -10.32 -9.99
C ALA A 95 -14.96 -9.50 -9.30
N ALA A 96 -14.66 -8.95 -8.11
CA ALA A 96 -15.58 -8.06 -7.40
C ALA A 96 -15.85 -6.74 -8.17
N ALA A 97 -14.90 -6.29 -8.98
CA ALA A 97 -15.04 -5.15 -9.88
C ALA A 97 -15.76 -5.47 -11.21
N GLY A 98 -16.19 -6.72 -11.41
CA GLY A 98 -16.95 -7.13 -12.60
C GLY A 98 -16.11 -7.62 -13.78
N ALA A 99 -14.80 -7.85 -13.58
CA ALA A 99 -13.94 -8.42 -14.62
C ALA A 99 -14.44 -9.81 -15.09
N GLN A 100 -14.34 -10.04 -16.40
CA GLN A 100 -14.85 -11.27 -17.02
C GLN A 100 -13.93 -12.47 -16.77
N GLN A 101 -14.51 -13.68 -16.78
CA GLN A 101 -13.78 -14.92 -16.49
C GLN A 101 -12.48 -15.12 -17.30
N PRO A 102 -12.38 -14.78 -18.61
CA PRO A 102 -11.13 -14.92 -19.35
C PRO A 102 -9.97 -14.13 -18.71
N LEU A 103 -10.20 -12.85 -18.39
CA LEU A 103 -9.22 -11.99 -17.72
C LEU A 103 -8.84 -12.54 -16.33
N LEU A 104 -9.81 -13.05 -15.57
CA LEU A 104 -9.53 -13.63 -14.25
C LEU A 104 -8.60 -14.86 -14.33
N LYS A 105 -8.73 -15.66 -15.38
CA LYS A 105 -7.81 -16.80 -15.61
C LYS A 105 -6.41 -16.33 -15.96
N GLU A 106 -6.28 -15.29 -16.78
CA GLU A 106 -4.98 -14.70 -17.12
C GLU A 106 -4.30 -14.09 -15.89
N LEU A 107 -5.04 -13.34 -15.06
CA LEU A 107 -4.52 -12.77 -13.82
C LEU A 107 -3.99 -13.84 -12.87
N MET A 108 -4.67 -14.98 -12.75
CA MET A 108 -4.18 -16.10 -11.93
C MET A 108 -2.88 -16.73 -12.43
N GLN A 109 -2.53 -16.54 -13.70
CA GLN A 109 -1.30 -17.06 -14.31
C GLN A 109 -0.17 -16.01 -14.38
N ALA A 110 -0.47 -14.75 -14.05
CA ALA A 110 0.53 -13.69 -14.02
C ALA A 110 1.62 -13.98 -12.96
N LEU A 111 2.88 -13.72 -13.31
CA LEU A 111 4.01 -14.01 -12.42
C LEU A 111 4.24 -12.89 -11.41
N THR A 112 3.94 -11.66 -11.81
CA THR A 112 4.14 -10.47 -11.00
C THR A 112 2.89 -9.62 -10.94
N THR A 113 2.82 -8.77 -9.90
CA THR A 113 1.78 -7.74 -9.84
C THR A 113 1.91 -6.68 -10.92
N GLU A 114 3.09 -6.50 -11.50
CA GLU A 114 3.26 -5.58 -12.63
C GLU A 114 2.55 -6.12 -13.87
N ASP A 115 2.74 -7.41 -14.17
CA ASP A 115 2.02 -8.10 -15.26
C ASP A 115 0.50 -8.04 -15.01
N GLY A 116 0.06 -8.29 -13.77
CA GLY A 116 -1.34 -8.22 -13.39
C GLY A 116 -1.94 -6.81 -13.55
N VAL A 117 -1.19 -5.75 -13.21
CA VAL A 117 -1.61 -4.36 -13.42
C VAL A 117 -1.74 -4.05 -14.90
N GLU A 118 -0.80 -4.51 -15.72
CA GLU A 118 -0.87 -4.31 -17.18
C GLU A 118 -2.08 -5.03 -17.80
N LEU A 119 -2.36 -6.28 -17.41
CA LEU A 119 -3.55 -7.01 -17.87
C LEU A 119 -4.86 -6.28 -17.53
N LEU A 120 -4.96 -5.76 -16.31
CA LEU A 120 -6.12 -4.98 -15.86
C LEU A 120 -6.27 -3.67 -16.62
N GLU A 121 -5.17 -2.99 -16.90
CA GLU A 121 -5.15 -1.73 -17.66
C GLU A 121 -5.62 -1.95 -19.09
N GLN A 122 -5.01 -2.90 -19.80
CA GLN A 122 -5.34 -3.23 -21.19
C GLN A 122 -6.80 -3.66 -21.36
N SER A 123 -7.38 -4.23 -20.30
CA SER A 123 -8.78 -4.68 -20.27
C SER A 123 -9.77 -3.63 -19.75
N GLY A 124 -9.31 -2.46 -19.30
CA GLY A 124 -10.16 -1.39 -18.78
C GLY A 124 -10.75 -1.62 -17.38
N TYR A 125 -10.15 -2.51 -16.58
CA TYR A 125 -10.60 -2.87 -15.22
C TYR A 125 -9.67 -2.39 -14.10
N LEU A 126 -8.55 -1.71 -14.43
CA LEU A 126 -7.55 -1.32 -13.43
C LEU A 126 -8.13 -0.43 -12.32
N GLU A 127 -8.80 0.65 -12.69
CA GLU A 127 -9.32 1.64 -11.73
C GLU A 127 -10.32 1.00 -10.76
N GLN A 128 -11.32 0.29 -11.29
CA GLN A 128 -12.37 -0.35 -10.50
C GLN A 128 -11.81 -1.46 -9.62
N THR A 129 -10.81 -2.20 -10.11
CA THR A 129 -10.12 -3.23 -9.31
C THR A 129 -9.35 -2.60 -8.16
N MET A 130 -8.60 -1.53 -8.42
CA MET A 130 -7.82 -0.85 -7.39
C MET A 130 -8.70 -0.15 -6.37
N GLU A 131 -9.89 0.33 -6.74
CA GLU A 131 -10.89 0.83 -5.80
C GLU A 131 -11.29 -0.26 -4.78
N GLN A 132 -11.54 -1.50 -5.24
CA GLN A 132 -11.82 -2.64 -4.35
C GLN A 132 -10.62 -2.96 -3.45
N VAL A 133 -9.42 -2.99 -4.02
CA VAL A 133 -8.17 -3.24 -3.27
C VAL A 133 -7.98 -2.18 -2.18
N MET A 134 -8.23 -0.90 -2.46
CA MET A 134 -8.07 0.19 -1.49
C MET A 134 -9.10 0.10 -0.36
N LYS A 135 -10.39 -0.17 -0.67
CA LYS A 135 -11.42 -0.42 0.35
C LYS A 135 -11.04 -1.57 1.28
N ARG A 136 -10.55 -2.68 0.71
CA ARG A 136 -10.07 -3.85 1.47
C ARG A 136 -8.85 -3.52 2.33
N THR A 137 -7.91 -2.77 1.78
CA THR A 137 -6.69 -2.35 2.45
C THR A 137 -7.02 -1.49 3.67
N GLU A 138 -7.85 -0.46 3.48
CA GLU A 138 -8.30 0.43 4.56
C GLU A 138 -9.00 -0.34 5.68
N TYR A 139 -9.91 -1.26 5.32
CA TYR A 139 -10.56 -2.14 6.28
C TYR A 139 -9.56 -2.91 7.15
N HIS A 140 -8.53 -3.52 6.53
CA HIS A 140 -7.54 -4.30 7.26
C HIS A 140 -6.61 -3.44 8.11
N LEU A 141 -6.17 -2.29 7.60
CA LEU A 141 -5.34 -1.34 8.35
C LEU A 141 -6.07 -0.87 9.62
N ASN A 142 -7.32 -0.41 9.48
CA ASN A 142 -8.15 0.03 10.61
C ASN A 142 -8.40 -1.09 11.62
N ARG A 143 -8.63 -2.32 11.13
CA ARG A 143 -8.80 -3.48 12.00
C ARG A 143 -7.53 -3.82 12.78
N ARG A 144 -6.35 -3.69 12.17
CA ARG A 144 -5.07 -3.99 12.83
C ARG A 144 -4.71 -2.94 13.88
N SER A 145 -4.98 -1.66 13.60
CA SER A 145 -4.66 -0.56 14.53
C SER A 145 -5.65 -0.40 15.69
N TYR A 146 -6.72 -1.20 15.72
CA TYR A 146 -7.83 -1.06 16.67
C TYR A 146 -8.43 0.36 16.71
N GLY A 147 -8.34 1.11 15.61
CA GLY A 147 -8.77 2.50 15.52
C GLY A 147 -7.96 3.48 16.39
N LYS A 148 -6.84 3.05 17.00
CA LYS A 148 -5.99 3.89 17.86
C LYS A 148 -4.99 4.72 17.07
N THR A 149 -4.54 4.19 15.93
CA THR A 149 -3.72 4.91 14.95
C THR A 149 -4.48 4.94 13.65
N HIS A 150 -4.63 6.14 13.07
CA HIS A 150 -5.26 6.35 11.79
C HIS A 150 -4.30 5.96 10.68
N CYS A 151 -4.50 4.76 10.13
CA CYS A 151 -3.66 4.21 9.08
C CYS A 151 -4.30 4.42 7.71
N GLY A 152 -3.50 4.89 6.75
CA GLY A 152 -3.88 5.02 5.35
C GLY A 152 -2.78 4.50 4.43
N ALA A 153 -3.06 4.42 3.14
CA ALA A 153 -2.06 3.98 2.18
C ALA A 153 -2.19 4.66 0.81
N ILE A 154 -1.05 4.82 0.15
CA ILE A 154 -0.91 5.09 -1.28
C ILE A 154 -0.17 3.89 -1.88
N VAL A 155 -0.78 3.26 -2.88
CA VAL A 155 -0.23 2.10 -3.58
C VAL A 155 0.15 2.49 -5.00
N PHE A 156 1.33 2.08 -5.42
CA PHE A 156 1.87 2.40 -6.75
C PHE A 156 2.48 1.18 -7.44
N SER A 157 2.65 1.31 -8.76
CA SER A 157 3.39 0.40 -9.64
C SER A 157 4.49 1.20 -10.33
N SER A 158 5.71 0.65 -10.33
CA SER A 158 6.84 1.32 -10.97
C SER A 158 6.78 1.22 -12.48
N GLU A 159 6.38 0.05 -13.02
CA GLU A 159 6.27 -0.14 -14.46
C GLU A 159 5.08 0.62 -15.06
N TYR A 160 3.95 0.70 -14.37
CA TYR A 160 2.82 1.53 -14.78
C TYR A 160 3.20 3.01 -14.87
N GLY A 161 3.91 3.53 -13.86
CA GLY A 161 4.41 4.91 -13.86
C GLY A 161 5.35 5.21 -15.04
N LYS A 162 6.28 4.29 -15.34
CA LYS A 162 7.17 4.40 -16.50
C LYS A 162 6.41 4.38 -17.82
N ARG A 163 5.48 3.45 -18.03
CA ARG A 163 4.72 3.32 -19.29
C ARG A 163 3.87 4.56 -19.56
N ASN A 164 3.22 5.09 -18.54
CA ASN A 164 2.32 6.24 -18.67
C ASN A 164 2.98 7.60 -18.42
N HIS A 165 4.30 7.64 -18.22
CA HIS A 165 5.06 8.85 -17.90
C HIS A 165 4.43 9.65 -16.73
N GLY A 166 3.90 8.93 -15.74
CA GLY A 166 3.15 9.48 -14.61
C GLY A 166 3.72 9.04 -13.26
N SER A 167 3.00 9.36 -12.18
CA SER A 167 3.44 9.03 -10.81
C SER A 167 3.57 7.52 -10.56
N GLY A 168 2.83 6.70 -11.32
CA GLY A 168 2.70 5.27 -11.06
C GLY A 168 1.69 4.94 -9.97
N GLU A 169 1.00 5.94 -9.42
CA GLU A 169 -0.05 5.71 -8.43
C GLU A 169 -1.19 4.89 -9.02
N LEU A 170 -1.57 3.83 -8.31
CA LEU A 170 -2.68 2.95 -8.66
C LEU A 170 -3.93 3.23 -7.82
N GLY A 171 -3.76 3.78 -6.62
CA GLY A 171 -4.86 4.16 -5.75
C GLY A 171 -4.41 4.51 -4.34
N ARG A 172 -5.32 5.08 -3.57
CA ARG A 172 -5.14 5.45 -2.17
C ARG A 172 -6.38 5.12 -1.33
N THR A 173 -6.20 4.90 -0.04
CA THR A 173 -7.32 4.73 0.90
C THR A 173 -8.10 6.03 1.06
N GLY A 174 -9.37 5.97 1.46
CA GLY A 174 -10.26 7.14 1.52
C GLY A 174 -9.76 8.22 2.49
N ASN A 175 -9.07 7.81 3.55
CA ASN A 175 -8.47 8.67 4.56
C ASN A 175 -7.03 9.15 4.24
N ALA A 176 -6.44 8.75 3.10
CA ALA A 176 -5.03 9.01 2.82
C ALA A 176 -4.70 10.51 2.73
N GLU A 177 -5.59 11.30 2.12
CA GLU A 177 -5.42 12.76 1.99
C GLU A 177 -5.47 13.49 3.34
N GLU A 178 -6.38 13.09 4.21
CA GLU A 178 -6.47 13.64 5.56
C GLU A 178 -5.19 13.36 6.35
N ILE A 179 -4.73 12.11 6.32
CA ILE A 179 -3.49 11.69 6.96
C ILE A 179 -2.29 12.46 6.40
N LEU A 180 -2.21 12.62 5.07
CA LEU A 180 -1.12 13.35 4.44
C LEU A 180 -1.07 14.82 4.91
N ARG A 181 -2.23 15.47 5.06
CA ARG A 181 -2.29 16.83 5.62
C ARG A 181 -1.76 16.88 7.05
N GLN A 182 -2.09 15.91 7.89
CA GLN A 182 -1.59 15.82 9.28
C GLN A 182 -0.07 15.64 9.34
N ILE A 183 0.50 14.96 8.34
CA ILE A 183 1.95 14.76 8.24
C ILE A 183 2.69 16.02 7.79
N LEU A 184 2.05 16.88 6.99
CA LEU A 184 2.65 18.09 6.43
C LEU A 184 2.50 19.34 7.32
N MET A 185 1.74 19.25 8.42
CA MET A 185 1.56 20.31 9.42
C MET A 185 2.64 20.26 10.49
#